data_AF-A0A832HVE0-F1
#
_entry.id   AF-A0A832HVE0-F1
#
_cell.length_a   1.000
_cell.length_b   1.000
_cell.length_c   1.000
_cell.angle_alpha   90.00
_cell.angle_beta   90.00
_cell.angle_gamma   90.00
#
_symmetry.space_group_name_H-M   'P 1'
#
loop_
_entity.id
_entity.type
_entity.pdbx_description
1 polymer ?
#
loop_
_entity_poly.entity_id
_entity_poly.type
_entity_poly.pdbx_seq_one_letter_code
_entity_poly.pdbx_strand_id
1 'polypeptide(L)'
;MTYRIINRKYLKSSEWLANVATMSWQQIQPPSRNGLHLQEFDLAAELNTALAEQQIRDVFEAIVQEAGNLPLQAIRVESDGRMAVAIHKAFHGITRREASDPDFWAYVTCFGCPRYVRWRWETSKRDALWNRFAGNIRRNAISRLWWWAEITCDHALPADDPQRYNVTMNVRNRQSLMLWFIDCAFSGQTYIARKLAALQEERALNDNYQKTICRTINRIARVVCLDLIQTEEQAEALCQHALKISQQLATQ
;
A
#
# COMPACT_ATOMS: atom_id res chain seq x y z
N MET A 1 17.24 -15.27 4.24
CA MET A 1 18.00 -14.02 4.15
C MET A 1 17.16 -13.01 3.40
N THR A 2 17.02 -11.81 3.97
CA THR A 2 16.26 -10.69 3.39
C THR A 2 17.25 -9.71 2.79
N TYR A 3 16.91 -9.08 1.66
CA TYR A 3 17.77 -8.09 1.03
C TYR A 3 17.03 -6.78 0.79
N ARG A 4 17.81 -5.72 0.56
CA ARG A 4 17.36 -4.44 0.01
C ARG A 4 18.21 -4.03 -1.19
N ILE A 5 17.63 -3.27 -2.12
CA ILE A 5 18.32 -2.80 -3.33
C ILE A 5 18.97 -1.44 -3.07
N ILE A 6 20.29 -1.38 -2.91
CA ILE A 6 20.99 -0.12 -2.60
C ILE A 6 21.05 0.82 -3.82
N ASN A 7 21.12 0.27 -5.04
CA ASN A 7 21.17 1.06 -6.27
C ASN A 7 19.89 0.93 -7.10
N ARG A 8 18.71 1.11 -6.49
CA ARG A 8 17.43 0.93 -7.21
C ARG A 8 17.21 1.91 -8.36
N LYS A 9 17.93 3.03 -8.40
CA LYS A 9 17.89 3.98 -9.52
C LYS A 9 18.41 3.36 -10.81
N TYR A 10 19.30 2.37 -10.73
CA TYR A 10 19.78 1.60 -11.87
C TYR A 10 18.63 0.94 -12.65
N LEU A 11 17.56 0.50 -11.97
CA LEU A 11 16.39 -0.08 -12.64
C LEU A 11 15.78 0.87 -13.67
N LYS A 12 15.85 2.19 -13.43
CA LYS A 12 15.27 3.20 -14.31
C LYS A 12 15.87 3.15 -15.71
N SER A 13 17.18 2.89 -15.82
CA SER A 13 17.90 2.78 -17.10
C SER A 13 18.14 1.33 -17.54
N SER A 14 17.81 0.33 -16.71
CA SER A 14 17.99 -1.09 -17.04
C SER A 14 17.19 -1.56 -18.26
N GLU A 15 17.78 -2.46 -19.04
CA GLU A 15 17.09 -3.16 -20.14
C GLU A 15 15.91 -3.98 -19.62
N TRP A 16 16.04 -4.58 -18.44
CA TRP A 16 14.96 -5.30 -17.78
C TRP A 16 13.67 -4.48 -17.70
N LEU A 17 13.74 -3.23 -17.21
CA LEU A 17 12.55 -2.39 -17.11
C LEU A 17 11.97 -2.01 -18.49
N ALA A 18 12.83 -1.85 -19.50
CA ALA A 18 12.39 -1.61 -20.87
C ALA A 18 11.61 -2.82 -21.43
N ASN A 19 12.08 -4.03 -21.14
CA ASN A 19 11.42 -5.28 -21.54
C ASN A 19 10.12 -5.51 -20.78
N VAL A 20 10.08 -5.26 -19.47
CA VAL A 20 8.86 -5.36 -18.64
C VAL A 20 7.73 -4.47 -19.19
N ALA A 21 8.07 -3.32 -19.78
CA ALA A 21 7.08 -2.40 -20.34
C ALA A 21 6.32 -2.95 -21.55
N THR A 22 6.88 -3.95 -22.25
CA THR A 22 6.31 -4.56 -23.45
C THR A 22 5.87 -6.01 -23.23
N MET A 23 6.46 -6.71 -22.26
CA MET A 23 6.16 -8.10 -21.96
C MET A 23 4.78 -8.30 -21.32
N SER A 24 4.23 -9.50 -21.53
CA SER A 24 3.08 -9.97 -20.77
C SER A 24 3.48 -10.30 -19.33
N TRP A 25 2.55 -10.13 -18.39
CA TRP A 25 2.82 -10.31 -16.97
C TRP A 25 3.29 -11.73 -16.62
N GLN A 26 2.87 -12.77 -17.36
CA GLN A 26 3.28 -14.16 -17.17
C GLN A 26 4.77 -14.40 -17.50
N GLN A 27 5.33 -13.58 -18.39
CA GLN A 27 6.70 -13.74 -18.87
C GLN A 27 7.71 -13.00 -18.01
N ILE A 28 7.24 -12.19 -17.06
CA ILE A 28 8.11 -11.36 -16.22
C ILE A 28 8.90 -12.25 -15.27
N GLN A 29 10.22 -12.19 -15.43
CA GLN A 29 11.20 -12.74 -14.50
C GLN A 29 11.81 -11.61 -13.66
N PRO A 30 12.36 -11.92 -12.47
CA PRO A 30 13.14 -10.96 -11.71
C PRO A 30 14.31 -10.35 -12.51
N PRO A 31 14.74 -9.11 -12.22
CA PRO A 31 15.90 -8.52 -12.87
C PRO A 31 17.19 -9.26 -12.48
N SER A 32 18.21 -9.13 -13.33
CA SER A 32 19.57 -9.52 -12.93
C SER A 32 20.01 -8.72 -11.71
N ARG A 33 20.79 -9.37 -10.82
CA ARG A 33 21.37 -8.73 -9.63
C ARG A 33 22.46 -7.71 -9.99
N ASN A 34 23.00 -7.77 -11.21
CA ASN A 34 24.07 -6.89 -11.66
C ASN A 34 23.61 -5.41 -11.64
N GLY A 35 24.44 -4.55 -11.05
CA GLY A 35 24.19 -3.11 -10.95
C GLY A 35 23.17 -2.70 -9.87
N LEU A 36 22.45 -3.63 -9.26
CA LEU A 36 21.45 -3.36 -8.21
C LEU A 36 22.04 -3.23 -6.80
N HIS A 37 23.18 -3.87 -6.56
CA HIS A 37 23.89 -3.90 -5.27
C HIS A 37 22.95 -4.34 -4.14
N LEU A 38 22.79 -5.65 -3.97
CA LEU A 38 21.97 -6.20 -2.91
C LEU A 38 22.75 -6.16 -1.59
N GLN A 39 22.11 -5.64 -0.55
CA GLN A 39 22.61 -5.70 0.81
C GLN A 39 21.66 -6.52 1.66
N GLU A 40 22.20 -7.37 2.53
CA GLU A 40 21.38 -8.04 3.54
C GLU A 40 20.68 -7.01 4.42
N PHE A 41 19.45 -7.31 4.80
CA PHE A 41 18.60 -6.45 5.59
C PHE A 41 18.15 -7.20 6.83
N ASP A 42 18.76 -6.86 7.96
CA ASP A 42 18.45 -7.43 9.27
C ASP A 42 17.11 -6.88 9.74
N LEU A 43 16.08 -7.73 9.67
CA LEU A 43 14.77 -7.46 10.22
C LEU A 43 14.72 -7.89 11.68
N ALA A 44 13.97 -7.14 12.50
CA ALA A 44 13.69 -7.47 13.89
C ALA A 44 12.89 -8.77 14.04
N ALA A 45 12.03 -9.08 13.07
CA ALA A 45 11.34 -10.35 12.99
C ALA A 45 12.23 -11.41 12.32
N GLU A 46 12.19 -12.65 12.85
CA GLU A 46 12.72 -13.84 12.17
C GLU A 46 11.84 -14.18 10.96
N LEU A 47 11.96 -13.35 9.91
CA LEU A 47 11.15 -13.47 8.72
C LEU A 47 11.78 -14.49 7.76
N ASN A 48 11.05 -15.58 7.49
CA ASN A 48 11.35 -16.43 6.35
C ASN A 48 10.81 -15.78 5.07
N THR A 49 11.65 -14.99 4.40
CA THR A 49 11.29 -14.29 3.15
C THR A 49 10.82 -15.20 2.04
N ALA A 50 11.41 -16.40 1.92
CA ALA A 50 10.98 -17.36 0.90
C ALA A 50 9.55 -17.85 1.16
N LEU A 51 9.19 -18.09 2.42
CA LEU A 51 7.83 -18.45 2.80
C LEU A 51 6.86 -17.29 2.58
N ALA A 52 7.25 -16.07 2.97
CA ALA A 52 6.44 -14.87 2.75
C ALA A 52 6.16 -14.63 1.25
N GLU A 53 7.20 -14.75 0.41
CA GLU A 53 7.08 -14.64 -1.05
C GLU A 53 6.16 -15.73 -1.64
N GLN A 54 6.26 -16.96 -1.13
CA GLN A 54 5.40 -18.05 -1.56
C GLN A 54 3.93 -17.79 -1.20
N GLN A 55 3.65 -17.37 0.04
CA GLN A 55 2.28 -17.05 0.48
C GLN A 55 1.64 -15.95 -0.36
N ILE A 56 2.40 -14.89 -0.69
CA ILE A 56 1.91 -13.80 -1.54
C ILE A 56 1.66 -14.30 -2.96
N ARG A 57 2.54 -15.16 -3.48
CA ARG A 57 2.39 -15.77 -4.81
C ARG A 57 1.13 -16.63 -4.87
N ASP A 58 0.87 -17.46 -3.88
CA ASP A 58 -0.30 -18.33 -3.85
C ASP A 58 -1.61 -17.52 -3.88
N VAL A 59 -1.67 -16.43 -3.11
CA VAL A 59 -2.83 -15.52 -3.13
C VAL A 59 -2.97 -14.82 -4.48
N PHE A 60 -1.86 -14.38 -5.07
CA PHE A 60 -1.88 -13.76 -6.40
C PHE A 60 -2.38 -14.72 -7.48
N GLU A 61 -1.90 -15.96 -7.50
CA GLU A 61 -2.34 -16.95 -8.49
C GLU A 61 -3.83 -17.29 -8.33
N ALA A 62 -4.33 -17.39 -7.08
CA ALA A 62 -5.76 -17.56 -6.83
C ALA A 62 -6.59 -16.39 -7.38
N ILE A 63 -6.14 -15.15 -7.16
CA ILE A 63 -6.80 -13.95 -7.72
C ILE A 63 -6.84 -14.01 -9.25
N VAL A 64 -5.70 -14.34 -9.89
CA VAL A 64 -5.64 -14.41 -11.35
C VAL A 64 -6.56 -15.49 -11.89
N GLN A 65 -6.60 -16.66 -11.24
CA GLN A 65 -7.48 -17.76 -11.62
C GLN A 65 -8.95 -17.35 -11.57
N GLU A 66 -9.38 -16.65 -10.52
CA GLU A 66 -10.75 -16.13 -10.38
C GLU A 66 -11.06 -15.00 -11.38
N ALA A 67 -10.09 -14.12 -11.65
CA ALA A 67 -10.25 -12.96 -12.51
C ALA A 67 -10.26 -13.30 -14.02
N GLY A 68 -9.69 -14.45 -14.39
CA GLY A 68 -9.51 -14.87 -15.79
C GLY A 68 -8.35 -14.14 -16.50
N ASN A 69 -8.17 -14.45 -17.79
CA ASN A 69 -6.97 -14.04 -18.54
C ASN A 69 -6.87 -12.53 -18.85
N LEU A 70 -8.00 -11.84 -19.02
CA LEU A 70 -8.06 -10.41 -19.37
C LEU A 70 -9.08 -9.69 -18.48
N PRO A 71 -8.79 -9.53 -17.18
CA PRO A 71 -9.74 -8.95 -16.26
C PRO A 71 -9.89 -7.45 -16.50
N LEU A 72 -11.11 -6.96 -16.33
CA LEU A 72 -11.43 -5.54 -16.33
C LEU A 72 -10.61 -4.81 -15.27
N GLN A 73 -10.35 -3.51 -15.50
CA GLN A 73 -9.59 -2.68 -14.56
C GLN A 73 -10.19 -2.71 -13.14
N ALA A 74 -11.52 -2.73 -13.01
CA ALA A 74 -12.21 -2.81 -11.72
C ALA A 74 -11.84 -4.08 -10.92
N ILE A 75 -11.76 -5.23 -11.58
CA ILE A 75 -11.38 -6.51 -10.95
C ILE A 75 -9.94 -6.43 -10.41
N ARG A 76 -9.04 -5.83 -11.19
CA ARG A 76 -7.64 -5.64 -10.76
C ARG A 76 -7.55 -4.67 -9.59
N VAL A 77 -8.35 -3.62 -9.60
CA VAL A 77 -8.46 -2.67 -8.49
C VAL A 77 -8.94 -3.38 -7.22
N GLU A 78 -10.00 -4.20 -7.31
CA GLU A 78 -10.56 -4.94 -6.18
C GLU A 78 -9.60 -5.97 -5.59
N SER A 79 -8.69 -6.52 -6.40
CA SER A 79 -7.64 -7.42 -5.91
C SER A 79 -6.71 -6.79 -4.88
N ASP A 80 -6.56 -5.46 -4.87
CA ASP A 80 -5.62 -4.78 -3.99
C ASP A 80 -5.93 -5.09 -2.51
N GLY A 81 -7.20 -5.26 -2.12
CA GLY A 81 -7.58 -5.56 -0.73
C GLY A 81 -7.08 -6.93 -0.27
N ARG A 82 -7.34 -7.97 -1.07
CA ARG A 82 -6.85 -9.34 -0.81
C ARG A 82 -5.32 -9.39 -0.78
N MET A 83 -4.69 -8.72 -1.74
CA MET A 83 -3.23 -8.63 -1.80
C MET A 83 -2.65 -7.87 -0.61
N ALA A 84 -3.27 -6.77 -0.17
CA ALA A 84 -2.85 -6.02 1.02
C ALA A 84 -2.88 -6.89 2.28
N VAL A 85 -3.95 -7.65 2.49
CA VAL A 85 -4.04 -8.60 3.61
C VAL A 85 -2.95 -9.67 3.52
N ALA A 86 -2.76 -10.28 2.35
CA ALA A 86 -1.76 -11.32 2.15
C ALA A 86 -0.33 -10.81 2.41
N ILE A 87 0.01 -9.65 1.85
CA ILE A 87 1.32 -9.01 2.05
C ILE A 87 1.51 -8.67 3.53
N HIS A 88 0.52 -8.10 4.20
CA HIS A 88 0.63 -7.73 5.61
C HIS A 88 0.83 -8.94 6.52
N LYS A 89 0.11 -10.04 6.27
CA LYS A 89 0.29 -11.31 7.00
C LYS A 89 1.65 -11.95 6.70
N ALA A 90 2.08 -11.96 5.44
CA ALA A 90 3.35 -12.56 5.02
C ALA A 90 4.56 -11.84 5.65
N PHE A 91 4.45 -10.53 5.89
CA PHE A 91 5.47 -9.72 6.56
C PHE A 91 5.13 -9.41 8.02
N HIS A 92 4.37 -10.28 8.69
CA HIS A 92 4.04 -10.09 10.10
C HIS A 92 5.30 -9.97 10.96
N GLY A 93 5.30 -9.02 11.90
CA GLY A 93 6.41 -8.77 12.81
C GLY A 93 7.42 -7.71 12.35
N ILE A 94 7.40 -7.27 11.08
CA ILE A 94 8.22 -6.13 10.70
C ILE A 94 7.71 -4.85 11.36
N THR A 95 8.62 -3.98 11.77
CA THR A 95 8.29 -2.69 12.36
C THR A 95 7.92 -1.67 11.29
N ARG A 96 7.15 -0.65 11.68
CA ARG A 96 6.87 0.53 10.82
C ARG A 96 8.15 1.22 10.33
N ARG A 97 9.23 1.16 11.11
CA ARG A 97 10.53 1.73 10.73
C ARG A 97 11.17 0.95 9.58
N GLU A 98 11.17 -0.38 9.67
CA GLU A 98 11.68 -1.25 8.60
C GLU A 98 10.79 -1.15 7.36
N ALA A 99 9.47 -1.16 7.54
CA ALA A 99 8.51 -0.95 6.47
C ALA A 99 8.55 0.45 5.84
N SER A 100 9.28 1.40 6.45
CA SER A 100 9.56 2.71 5.85
C SER A 100 10.75 2.68 4.89
N ASP A 101 11.53 1.59 4.84
CA ASP A 101 12.68 1.45 3.93
C ASP A 101 12.18 1.15 2.49
N PRO A 102 12.35 2.10 1.54
CA PRO A 102 11.87 1.91 0.19
C PRO A 102 12.79 1.00 -0.66
N ASP A 103 14.02 0.72 -0.22
CA ASP A 103 14.95 -0.20 -0.89
C ASP A 103 14.60 -1.67 -0.58
N PHE A 104 14.11 -1.93 0.64
CA PHE A 104 13.51 -3.21 1.02
C PHE A 104 12.29 -3.53 0.14
N TRP A 105 11.35 -2.60 0.02
CA TRP A 105 10.16 -2.83 -0.81
C TRP A 105 10.48 -2.95 -2.30
N ALA A 106 11.50 -2.23 -2.79
CA ALA A 106 11.97 -2.40 -4.16
C ALA A 106 12.48 -3.84 -4.39
N TYR A 107 13.20 -4.42 -3.42
CA TYR A 107 13.62 -5.81 -3.47
C TYR A 107 12.43 -6.76 -3.55
N VAL A 108 11.52 -6.69 -2.58
CA VAL A 108 10.32 -7.56 -2.52
C VAL A 108 9.50 -7.47 -3.81
N THR A 109 9.37 -6.26 -4.36
CA THR A 109 8.58 -6.03 -5.57
C THR A 109 9.24 -6.59 -6.83
N CYS A 110 10.56 -6.41 -6.98
CA CYS A 110 11.28 -6.85 -8.18
C CYS A 110 11.57 -8.35 -8.19
N PHE A 111 11.85 -8.94 -7.01
CA PHE A 111 12.26 -10.33 -6.88
C PHE A 111 11.15 -11.26 -6.42
N GLY A 112 10.29 -10.80 -5.51
CA GLY A 112 9.19 -11.62 -4.99
C GLY A 112 7.92 -11.55 -5.83
N CYS A 113 7.48 -10.33 -6.19
CA CYS A 113 6.15 -10.09 -6.76
C CYS A 113 6.12 -9.38 -8.13
N PRO A 114 7.05 -9.60 -9.07
CA PRO A 114 7.11 -8.76 -10.27
C PRO A 114 5.94 -9.00 -11.24
N ARG A 115 5.41 -10.24 -11.27
CA ARG A 115 4.26 -10.64 -12.07
C ARG A 115 2.99 -9.89 -11.62
N TYR A 116 2.76 -9.77 -10.32
CA TYR A 116 1.62 -9.01 -9.77
C TYR A 116 1.64 -7.56 -10.23
N VAL A 117 2.79 -6.88 -10.14
CA VAL A 117 2.92 -5.48 -10.56
C VAL A 117 2.55 -5.31 -12.03
N ARG A 118 3.07 -6.19 -12.89
CA ARG A 118 2.78 -6.09 -14.32
C ARG A 118 1.33 -6.44 -14.66
N TRP A 119 0.74 -7.41 -13.96
CA TRP A 119 -0.67 -7.77 -14.09
C TRP A 119 -1.58 -6.61 -13.64
N ARG A 120 -1.24 -5.94 -12.53
CA ARG A 120 -2.06 -4.89 -11.93
C ARG A 120 -1.98 -3.54 -12.67
N TRP A 121 -0.84 -3.21 -13.28
CA TRP A 121 -0.61 -1.96 -14.00
C TRP A 121 -0.23 -2.18 -15.48
N GLU A 122 -1.17 -1.91 -16.37
CA GLU A 122 -0.99 -1.95 -17.83
C GLU A 122 -0.52 -0.62 -18.41
N THR A 123 0.67 -0.20 -18.03
CA THR A 123 1.27 0.99 -18.62
C THR A 123 2.60 0.63 -19.27
N SER A 124 2.82 1.12 -20.49
CA SER A 124 4.11 1.06 -21.17
C SER A 124 5.02 2.24 -20.79
N LYS A 125 4.51 3.21 -20.00
CA LYS A 125 5.31 4.36 -19.55
C LYS A 125 6.35 3.90 -18.54
N ARG A 126 7.61 3.88 -18.97
CA ARG A 126 8.76 3.43 -18.18
C ARG A 126 8.86 4.09 -16.81
N ASP A 127 8.65 5.40 -16.72
CA ASP A 127 8.68 6.14 -15.46
C ASP A 127 7.54 5.74 -14.51
N ALA A 128 6.35 5.44 -15.05
CA ALA A 128 5.22 4.98 -14.25
C ALA A 128 5.49 3.56 -13.72
N LEU A 129 6.03 2.66 -14.54
CA LEU A 129 6.43 1.32 -14.12
C LEU A 129 7.56 1.36 -13.09
N TRP A 130 8.61 2.15 -13.31
CA TRP A 130 9.70 2.29 -12.36
C TRP A 130 9.17 2.69 -10.98
N ASN A 131 8.23 3.63 -10.92
CA ASN A 131 7.60 4.04 -9.67
C ASN A 131 6.84 2.89 -8.98
N ARG A 132 6.25 1.95 -9.73
CA ARG A 132 5.59 0.77 -9.17
C ARG A 132 6.57 -0.29 -8.67
N PHE A 133 7.70 -0.46 -9.34
CA PHE A 133 8.72 -1.45 -8.94
C PHE A 133 9.67 -0.95 -7.85
N ALA A 134 10.08 0.31 -7.92
CA ALA A 134 11.20 0.85 -7.15
C ALA A 134 11.00 2.31 -6.72
N GLY A 135 9.77 2.81 -6.78
CA GLY A 135 9.43 4.12 -6.24
C GLY A 135 9.53 4.16 -4.70
N ASN A 136 9.22 5.32 -4.12
CA ASN A 136 9.09 5.44 -2.67
C ASN A 136 7.92 4.58 -2.13
N ILE A 137 7.77 4.51 -0.81
CA ILE A 137 6.75 3.69 -0.13
C ILE A 137 5.31 3.95 -0.61
N ARG A 138 5.03 5.15 -1.14
CA ARG A 138 3.71 5.57 -1.63
C ARG A 138 3.42 5.11 -3.06
N ARG A 139 4.48 4.96 -3.86
CA ARG A 139 4.38 4.66 -5.29
C ARG A 139 4.66 3.20 -5.59
N ASN A 140 5.56 2.58 -4.83
CA ASN A 140 5.87 1.16 -4.92
C ASN A 140 4.60 0.32 -4.69
N ALA A 141 4.40 -0.66 -5.56
CA ALA A 141 3.19 -1.46 -5.64
C ALA A 141 2.94 -2.32 -4.41
N ILE A 142 3.98 -2.92 -3.82
CA ILE A 142 3.85 -3.81 -2.66
C ILE A 142 3.83 -3.00 -1.38
N SER A 143 4.72 -2.02 -1.26
CA SER A 143 4.81 -1.13 -0.09
C SER A 143 3.47 -0.44 0.21
N ARG A 144 2.80 0.11 -0.82
CA ARG A 144 1.50 0.77 -0.62
C ARG A 144 0.42 -0.18 -0.10
N LEU A 145 0.50 -1.47 -0.42
CA LEU A 145 -0.49 -2.47 -0.01
C LEU A 145 -0.24 -2.89 1.43
N TRP A 146 1.03 -3.10 1.79
CA TRP A 146 1.41 -3.33 3.19
C TRP A 146 0.97 -2.16 4.08
N TRP A 147 1.29 -0.93 3.69
CA TRP A 147 0.92 0.26 4.46
C TRP A 147 -0.58 0.47 4.54
N TRP A 148 -1.32 0.16 3.48
CA TRP A 148 -2.78 0.20 3.55
C TRP A 148 -3.30 -0.76 4.62
N ALA A 149 -2.88 -2.02 4.60
CA ALA A 149 -3.29 -2.99 5.62
C ALA A 149 -2.85 -2.54 7.02
N GLU A 150 -1.60 -2.13 7.20
CA GLU A 150 -1.07 -1.67 8.49
C GLU A 150 -1.87 -0.50 9.10
N ILE A 151 -2.26 0.47 8.26
CA ILE A 151 -3.00 1.66 8.69
C ILE A 151 -4.47 1.34 8.98
N THR A 152 -5.07 0.40 8.25
CA THR A 152 -6.52 0.14 8.29
C THR A 152 -6.91 -1.09 9.10
N CYS A 153 -5.96 -1.96 9.44
CA CYS A 153 -6.26 -3.12 10.26
C CYS A 153 -6.55 -2.72 11.70
N ASP A 154 -7.36 -3.53 12.36
CA ASP A 154 -7.63 -3.37 13.78
C ASP A 154 -6.53 -4.06 14.60
N HIS A 155 -5.62 -3.24 15.17
CA HIS A 155 -4.53 -3.74 16.01
C HIS A 155 -5.00 -4.24 17.38
N ALA A 156 -6.24 -3.95 17.79
CA ALA A 156 -6.81 -4.52 19.02
C ALA A 156 -7.26 -5.97 18.83
N LEU A 157 -7.46 -6.41 17.58
CA LEU A 157 -7.82 -7.79 17.25
C LEU A 157 -6.59 -8.67 17.01
N PRO A 158 -6.63 -9.97 17.36
CA PRO A 158 -5.58 -10.94 17.03
C PRO A 158 -5.23 -10.98 15.53
N ALA A 159 -4.01 -11.39 15.19
CA ALA A 159 -3.52 -11.37 13.81
C ALA A 159 -4.25 -12.35 12.87
N ASP A 160 -4.78 -13.43 13.44
CA ASP A 160 -5.57 -14.48 12.80
C ASP A 160 -7.07 -14.16 12.75
N ASP A 161 -7.53 -13.11 13.46
CA ASP A 161 -8.93 -12.70 13.46
C ASP A 161 -9.40 -12.29 12.05
N PRO A 162 -10.46 -12.90 11.50
CA PRO A 162 -11.00 -12.55 10.18
C PRO A 162 -11.44 -11.09 10.06
N GLN A 163 -11.93 -10.48 11.15
CA GLN A 163 -12.47 -9.13 11.18
C GLN A 163 -11.37 -8.05 11.20
N ARG A 164 -10.14 -8.41 11.56
CA ARG A 164 -8.98 -7.50 11.63
C ARG A 164 -8.80 -6.67 10.36
N TYR A 165 -9.14 -7.23 9.20
CA TYR A 165 -8.92 -6.61 7.90
C TYR A 165 -10.20 -6.14 7.19
N ASN A 166 -11.34 -6.03 7.89
CA ASN A 166 -12.61 -5.60 7.28
C ASN A 166 -12.49 -4.29 6.50
N VAL A 167 -11.81 -3.29 7.08
CA VAL A 167 -11.58 -1.99 6.42
C VAL A 167 -10.58 -2.12 5.27
N THR A 168 -9.55 -2.96 5.42
CA THR A 168 -8.55 -3.24 4.39
C THR A 168 -9.17 -3.90 3.15
N MET A 169 -10.13 -4.80 3.34
CA MET A 169 -10.78 -5.51 2.23
C MET A 169 -11.72 -4.63 1.42
N ASN A 170 -12.22 -3.53 1.99
CA ASN A 170 -13.10 -2.61 1.28
C ASN A 170 -12.30 -1.59 0.47
N VAL A 171 -12.09 -1.89 -0.82
CA VAL A 171 -11.26 -1.12 -1.77
C VAL A 171 -12.02 -0.02 -2.51
N ARG A 172 -13.34 -0.14 -2.61
CA ARG A 172 -14.15 0.61 -3.58
C ARG A 172 -14.05 2.11 -3.35
N ASN A 173 -13.62 2.86 -4.38
CA ASN A 173 -13.40 4.31 -4.34
C ASN A 173 -12.39 4.80 -3.28
N ARG A 174 -11.49 3.93 -2.82
CA ARG A 174 -10.54 4.28 -1.74
C ARG A 174 -9.07 4.35 -2.17
N GLN A 175 -8.74 4.14 -3.45
CA GLN A 175 -7.32 4.18 -3.89
C GLN A 175 -6.63 5.52 -3.65
N SER A 176 -7.33 6.62 -3.94
CA SER A 176 -6.85 7.98 -3.67
C SER A 176 -6.79 8.24 -2.16
N LEU A 177 -7.81 7.84 -1.40
CA LEU A 177 -7.83 7.93 0.06
C LEU A 177 -6.63 7.22 0.71
N MET A 178 -6.28 6.02 0.24
CA MET A 178 -5.13 5.26 0.76
C MET A 178 -3.81 5.98 0.49
N LEU A 179 -3.66 6.60 -0.67
CA LEU A 179 -2.47 7.43 -0.93
C LEU A 179 -2.40 8.59 0.07
N TRP A 180 -3.54 9.20 0.40
CA TRP A 180 -3.61 10.25 1.40
C TRP A 180 -3.35 9.75 2.83
N PHE A 181 -3.73 8.53 3.17
CA PHE A 181 -3.40 7.93 4.46
C PHE A 181 -1.89 7.79 4.63
N ILE A 182 -1.18 7.33 3.60
CA ILE A 182 0.28 7.20 3.65
C ILE A 182 0.94 8.59 3.60
N ASP A 183 0.40 9.55 2.83
CA ASP A 183 0.91 10.92 2.76
C ASP A 183 0.77 11.68 4.08
N CYS A 184 -0.38 11.51 4.73
CA CYS A 184 -0.68 12.23 5.97
C CYS A 184 -0.08 11.53 7.18
N ALA A 185 0.06 10.19 7.11
CA ALA A 185 0.47 9.25 8.13
C ALA A 185 -0.37 9.27 9.42
N PHE A 186 -1.01 10.40 9.77
CA PHE A 186 -1.77 10.65 11.00
C PHE A 186 -1.06 10.15 12.26
N SER A 187 0.28 10.24 12.30
CA SER A 187 1.13 9.64 13.35
C SER A 187 0.87 8.15 13.61
N GLY A 188 0.31 7.43 12.63
CA GLY A 188 -0.08 6.03 12.76
C GLY A 188 -1.37 5.79 13.53
N GLN A 189 -2.22 6.82 13.71
CA GLN A 189 -3.51 6.74 14.39
C GLN A 189 -4.54 5.98 13.55
N THR A 190 -4.77 4.72 13.92
CA THR A 190 -5.67 3.80 13.21
C THR A 190 -7.14 4.18 13.37
N TYR A 191 -7.55 4.78 14.51
CA TYR A 191 -8.91 5.26 14.70
C TYR A 191 -9.31 6.32 13.66
N ILE A 192 -8.42 7.26 13.35
CA ILE A 192 -8.66 8.27 12.30
C ILE A 192 -8.82 7.59 10.93
N ALA A 193 -7.93 6.66 10.59
CA ALA A 193 -7.98 5.96 9.31
C ALA A 193 -9.28 5.14 9.17
N ARG A 194 -9.70 4.43 10.22
CA ARG A 194 -10.96 3.67 10.25
C ARG A 194 -12.18 4.60 10.11
N LYS A 195 -12.21 5.72 10.82
CA LYS A 195 -13.32 6.69 10.72
C LYS A 195 -13.38 7.38 9.36
N LEU A 196 -12.25 7.74 8.76
CA LEU A 196 -12.19 8.27 7.39
C LEU A 196 -12.64 7.24 6.35
N ALA A 197 -12.29 5.97 6.54
CA ALA A 197 -12.75 4.90 5.67
C ALA A 197 -14.26 4.66 5.77
N ALA A 198 -14.83 4.69 6.98
CA ALA A 198 -16.27 4.63 7.20
C ALA A 198 -16.99 5.82 6.55
N LEU A 199 -16.45 7.04 6.70
CA LEU A 199 -17.01 8.24 6.09
C LEU A 199 -16.98 8.18 4.55
N GLN A 200 -15.91 7.63 3.97
CA GLN A 200 -15.81 7.39 2.53
C GLN A 200 -16.88 6.41 2.04
N GLU A 201 -17.20 5.40 2.83
CA GLU A 201 -18.23 4.40 2.51
C GLU A 201 -19.64 4.99 2.57
N GLU A 202 -19.94 5.75 3.63
CA GLU A 202 -21.22 6.43 3.82
C GLU A 202 -21.48 7.46 2.71
N ARG A 203 -20.46 8.24 2.32
CA ARG A 203 -20.65 9.45 1.50
C ARG A 203 -20.10 9.39 0.09
N ALA A 204 -19.39 8.32 -0.26
CA ALA A 204 -18.75 8.15 -1.57
C ALA A 204 -17.96 9.41 -2.01
N LEU A 205 -17.14 9.97 -1.12
CA LEU A 205 -16.42 11.22 -1.40
C LEU A 205 -15.54 11.07 -2.64
N ASN A 206 -15.50 12.12 -3.47
CA ASN A 206 -14.59 12.18 -4.61
C ASN A 206 -13.14 12.49 -4.18
N ASP A 207 -12.19 12.31 -5.09
CA ASP A 207 -10.76 12.48 -4.84
C ASP A 207 -10.37 13.85 -4.25
N ASN A 208 -11.05 14.92 -4.68
CA ASN A 208 -10.80 16.26 -4.15
C ASN A 208 -11.25 16.37 -2.70
N TYR A 209 -12.43 15.85 -2.35
CA TYR A 209 -12.89 15.83 -0.97
C TYR A 209 -12.04 14.93 -0.07
N GLN A 210 -11.64 13.75 -0.56
CA GLN A 210 -10.72 12.86 0.17
C GLN A 210 -9.39 13.57 0.48
N LYS A 211 -8.82 14.27 -0.50
CA LYS A 211 -7.62 15.08 -0.33
C LYS A 211 -7.81 16.20 0.68
N THR A 212 -8.88 16.98 0.54
CA THR A 212 -9.14 18.14 1.37
C THR A 212 -9.35 17.73 2.82
N ILE A 213 -10.17 16.71 3.10
CA ILE A 213 -10.42 16.27 4.48
C ILE A 213 -9.14 15.76 5.16
N CYS A 214 -8.32 14.96 4.47
CA CYS A 214 -7.07 14.46 5.04
C CYS A 214 -6.10 15.60 5.36
N ARG A 215 -6.00 16.61 4.48
CA ARG A 215 -5.19 17.81 4.72
C ARG A 215 -5.73 18.67 5.86
N THR A 216 -7.05 18.78 5.98
CA THR A 216 -7.70 19.50 7.06
C THR A 216 -7.43 18.83 8.41
N ILE A 217 -7.52 17.50 8.50
CA ILE A 217 -7.13 16.76 9.70
C ILE A 217 -5.68 17.04 10.05
N ASN A 218 -4.76 16.92 9.09
CA ASN A 218 -3.34 17.23 9.32
C ASN A 218 -3.10 18.68 9.73
N ARG A 219 -3.94 19.63 9.30
CA ARG A 219 -3.86 21.03 9.74
C ARG A 219 -4.34 21.19 11.19
N ILE A 220 -5.45 20.55 11.57
CA ILE A 220 -5.97 20.55 12.94
C ILE A 220 -4.97 19.86 13.88
N ALA A 221 -4.37 18.75 13.44
CA ALA A 221 -3.34 17.98 14.11
C ALA A 221 -2.05 18.76 14.43
N ARG A 222 -1.81 19.91 13.78
CA ARG A 222 -0.69 20.80 14.16
C ARG A 222 -0.96 21.53 15.47
N VAL A 223 -2.23 21.67 15.85
CA VAL A 223 -2.67 22.32 17.08
C VAL A 223 -3.04 21.27 18.13
N VAL A 224 -3.66 20.17 17.70
CA VAL A 224 -4.02 19.04 18.56
C VAL A 224 -2.99 17.94 18.40
N CYS A 225 -2.28 17.58 19.48
CA CYS A 225 -1.38 16.42 19.45
C CYS A 225 -2.20 15.15 19.15
N LEU A 226 -2.00 14.55 17.98
CA LEU A 226 -2.73 13.35 17.56
C LEU A 226 -2.55 12.18 18.52
N ASP A 227 -1.42 12.14 19.24
CA ASP A 227 -1.12 11.11 20.23
C ASP A 227 -2.06 11.15 21.45
N LEU A 228 -2.83 12.23 21.61
CA LEU A 228 -3.87 12.36 22.65
C LEU A 228 -5.20 11.71 22.26
N ILE A 229 -5.36 11.25 21.01
CA ILE A 229 -6.56 10.52 20.58
C ILE A 229 -6.44 9.08 21.08
N GLN A 230 -7.28 8.75 22.06
CA GLN A 230 -7.29 7.44 22.73
C GLN A 230 -8.57 6.66 22.45
N THR A 231 -9.60 7.30 21.90
CA THR A 231 -10.94 6.74 21.74
C THR A 231 -11.48 6.92 20.32
N GLU A 232 -12.41 6.06 19.92
CA GLU A 232 -13.09 6.19 18.63
C GLU A 232 -13.94 7.46 18.56
N GLU A 233 -14.52 7.90 19.68
CA GLU A 233 -15.34 9.11 19.79
C GLU A 233 -14.52 10.38 19.52
N GLN A 234 -13.30 10.45 20.06
CA GLN A 234 -12.38 11.58 19.80
C GLN A 234 -11.98 11.63 18.33
N ALA A 235 -11.65 10.48 17.73
CA ALA A 235 -11.31 10.39 16.31
C ALA A 235 -12.50 10.80 15.42
N GLU A 236 -13.71 10.38 15.80
CA GLU A 236 -14.95 10.74 15.11
C GLU A 236 -15.23 12.23 15.17
N ALA A 237 -15.16 12.84 16.36
CA ALA A 237 -15.34 14.28 16.54
C ALA A 237 -14.36 15.09 15.68
N LEU A 238 -13.09 14.67 15.63
CA LEU A 238 -12.07 15.28 14.78
C LEU A 238 -12.41 15.15 13.28
N CYS A 239 -12.78 13.94 12.82
CA CYS A 239 -13.12 13.71 11.42
C CYS A 239 -14.36 14.50 11.00
N GLN A 240 -15.39 14.57 11.84
CA GLN A 240 -16.60 15.36 11.59
C GLN A 240 -16.30 16.86 11.57
N HIS A 241 -15.45 17.36 12.46
CA HIS A 241 -15.02 18.75 12.44
C HIS A 241 -14.22 19.08 11.17
N ALA A 242 -13.29 18.21 10.78
CA ALA A 242 -12.54 18.36 9.55
C ALA A 242 -13.43 18.32 8.30
N LEU A 243 -14.45 17.46 8.28
CA LEU A 243 -15.44 17.40 7.20
C LEU A 243 -16.17 18.74 7.04
N LYS A 244 -16.68 19.31 8.15
CA LYS A 244 -17.38 20.61 8.15
C LYS A 244 -16.51 21.73 7.57
N ILE A 245 -15.26 21.84 8.01
CA ILE A 245 -14.30 22.83 7.47
C ILE A 245 -14.05 22.58 5.98
N SER A 246 -13.88 21.31 5.59
CA SER A 246 -13.60 20.95 4.19
C SER A 246 -14.76 21.29 3.25
N GLN A 247 -16.00 21.19 3.73
CA GLN A 247 -17.19 21.62 2.97
C GLN A 247 -17.23 23.13 2.78
N GLN A 248 -16.92 23.91 3.82
CA GLN A 248 -16.87 25.38 3.73
C GLN A 248 -15.79 25.87 2.76
N LEU A 249 -14.64 25.20 2.73
CA LEU A 249 -13.54 25.50 1.80
C LEU A 249 -13.86 25.13 0.34
N ALA A 250 -14.82 24.24 0.09
CA ALA A 250 -15.23 23.84 -1.26
C ALA A 250 -16.28 24.77 -1.88
N THR A 251 -16.91 25.62 -1.07
CA THR A 251 -17.93 26.62 -1.49
C THR A 251 -17.37 28.03 -1.72
N GLN A 252 -16.06 28.23 -1.51
CA GLN A 252 -15.32 29.47 -1.74
C GLN A 252 -14.45 29.34 -3.00
#